data_AF-A0A7V6HHS9-F1
#
_entry.id   AF-A0A7V6HHS9-F1
#
_cell.length_a   1.000
_cell.length_b   1.000
_cell.length_c   1.000
_cell.angle_alpha   90.00
_cell.angle_beta   90.00
_cell.angle_gamma   90.00
#
_symmetry.space_group_name_H-M   'P 1'
#
loop_
_entity.id
_entity.type
_entity.pdbx_description
1 polymer ?
#
loop_
_entity_poly.entity_id
_entity_poly.type
_entity_poly.pdbx_seq_one_letter_code
_entity_poly.pdbx_strand_id
1 'polypeptide(L)'
;MKAIFKTAVLLLLTNVAFLLEAEHSEASPSLAAEQTLLLDDDALMARLQKRIWGDNDNIYPGWTPWDLAIWFRKEAGNPSDERMHAALTAIYREAETREGKEARDLRVRAVLWLGVCSDDATKAFLLEVAAGTSKDGFLRTTAISSYLRNADAEEAKGALLRFLVGPDRIASDMDRSGVYPVANTAWEESSPEKKLAICEALQVGLAHESTHWVFCSGDRWLCGMSAKYARSEERLAMFERMYATPVPDGDLFDRQSLVPQIEMLRKLKKHTSVNSNLVTAIAHDFSQPLPEEERIALETPPNAPDATDAAQEKPAKTRCKGGYPLAAVAGLLAVTALWFVFRRKRGSA
;
A
#
# COMPACT_ATOMS: atom_id res chain seq x y z
N MET A 1 -12.36 49.04 -7.76
CA MET A 1 -12.46 47.62 -7.38
C MET A 1 -12.07 47.38 -5.93
N LYS A 2 -12.82 47.94 -4.96
CA LYS A 2 -12.66 47.67 -3.51
C LYS A 2 -14.00 47.61 -2.76
N ALA A 3 -15.13 47.58 -3.48
CA ALA A 3 -16.47 47.63 -2.88
C ALA A 3 -17.28 46.32 -3.01
N ILE A 4 -16.84 45.34 -3.83
CA ILE A 4 -17.57 44.07 -4.01
C ILE A 4 -17.12 43.01 -2.99
N PHE A 5 -15.97 43.19 -2.35
CA PHE A 5 -15.42 42.24 -1.37
C PHE A 5 -15.98 42.39 0.06
N LYS A 6 -16.74 43.46 0.36
CA LYS A 6 -17.33 43.66 1.71
C LYS A 6 -18.75 43.11 1.86
N THR A 7 -19.47 42.85 0.77
CA THR A 7 -20.84 42.32 0.85
C THR A 7 -20.90 40.79 0.85
N ALA A 8 -19.89 40.11 0.26
CA ALA A 8 -19.82 38.65 0.25
C ALA A 8 -19.35 38.05 1.60
N VAL A 9 -18.57 38.81 2.39
CA VAL A 9 -18.10 38.37 3.71
C VAL A 9 -19.19 38.52 4.79
N LEU A 10 -20.14 39.45 4.62
CA LEU A 10 -21.22 39.66 5.58
C LEU A 10 -22.37 38.63 5.42
N LEU A 11 -22.55 38.03 4.24
CA LEU A 11 -23.54 36.96 3.99
C LEU A 11 -23.04 35.56 4.39
N LEU A 12 -21.73 35.39 4.55
CA LEU A 12 -21.13 34.13 5.04
C LEU A 12 -21.00 34.07 6.57
N LEU A 13 -21.08 35.21 7.26
CA LEU A 13 -21.01 35.24 8.73
C LEU A 13 -22.38 35.30 9.43
N THR A 14 -23.45 35.71 8.75
CA THR A 14 -24.81 35.66 9.31
C THR A 14 -25.48 34.30 9.19
N ASN A 15 -25.10 33.47 8.20
CA ASN A 15 -25.58 32.08 8.12
C ASN A 15 -24.85 31.10 9.04
N VAL A 16 -23.70 31.49 9.60
CA VAL A 16 -22.96 30.68 10.58
C VAL A 16 -23.37 31.02 12.02
N ALA A 17 -23.95 32.21 12.26
CA ALA A 17 -24.46 32.60 13.58
C ALA A 17 -25.91 32.14 13.86
N PHE A 18 -26.72 31.81 12.84
CA PHE A 18 -28.12 31.40 13.03
C PHE A 18 -28.35 29.88 13.15
N LEU A 19 -27.30 29.07 13.16
CA LEU A 19 -27.37 27.62 13.39
C LEU A 19 -26.55 27.17 14.62
N LEU A 20 -26.23 28.12 15.51
CA LEU A 20 -25.49 27.86 16.75
C LEU A 20 -26.22 28.34 18.01
N GLU A 21 -27.46 28.84 17.92
CA GLU A 21 -28.17 29.37 19.09
C GLU A 21 -29.69 29.24 18.95
N ALA A 22 -30.18 28.01 18.81
CA ALA A 22 -31.56 27.67 19.16
C ALA A 22 -31.64 26.15 19.43
N GLU A 23 -32.01 25.82 20.67
CA GLU A 23 -32.18 24.48 21.25
C GLU A 23 -30.95 23.83 21.88
N HIS A 24 -30.47 24.41 22.97
CA HIS A 24 -30.27 23.63 24.20
C HIS A 24 -30.94 24.38 25.35
N SER A 25 -32.03 23.81 25.87
CA SER A 25 -32.30 23.89 27.31
C SER A 25 -33.00 22.63 27.78
N GLU A 26 -32.31 21.94 28.68
CA GLU A 26 -32.79 20.98 29.68
C GLU A 26 -33.10 19.54 29.24
N ALA A 27 -32.02 18.76 29.13
CA ALA A 27 -31.87 17.56 29.96
C ALA A 27 -30.37 17.24 30.10
N SER A 28 -29.84 17.36 31.32
CA SER A 28 -28.46 17.02 31.66
C SER A 28 -28.11 15.60 31.22
N PRO A 29 -27.01 15.36 30.47
CA PRO A 29 -26.43 14.04 30.41
C PRO A 29 -25.65 13.85 31.71
N SER A 30 -26.30 13.20 32.68
CA SER A 30 -25.57 12.56 33.76
C SER A 30 -24.44 11.73 33.14
N LEU A 31 -23.23 11.92 33.65
CA LEU A 31 -22.11 10.99 33.61
C LEU A 31 -22.59 9.57 33.96
N ALA A 32 -23.10 8.86 32.97
CA ALA A 32 -23.33 7.43 33.00
C ALA A 32 -22.41 6.88 31.92
N ALA A 33 -21.41 6.13 32.35
CA ALA A 33 -20.48 5.43 31.49
C ALA A 33 -21.23 4.78 30.32
N GLU A 34 -20.96 5.23 29.09
CA GLU A 34 -21.38 4.52 27.89
C GLU A 34 -20.69 3.15 27.91
N GLN A 35 -21.39 2.17 28.45
CA GLN A 35 -21.11 0.76 28.19
C GLN A 35 -21.36 0.57 26.70
N THR A 36 -20.28 0.56 25.91
CA THR A 36 -20.33 0.18 24.50
C THR A 36 -20.93 -1.23 24.45
N LEU A 37 -22.17 -1.34 23.99
CA LEU A 37 -22.90 -2.61 23.95
C LEU A 37 -22.14 -3.59 23.06
N LEU A 38 -21.57 -4.62 23.69
CA LEU A 38 -20.91 -5.71 23.00
C LEU A 38 -21.98 -6.45 22.19
N LEU A 39 -21.94 -6.31 20.86
CA LEU A 39 -22.87 -6.99 19.97
C LEU A 39 -22.75 -8.51 20.17
N ASP A 40 -23.87 -9.23 20.13
CA ASP A 40 -23.84 -10.69 19.93
C ASP A 40 -23.34 -11.03 18.51
N ASP A 41 -23.06 -12.31 18.24
CA ASP A 41 -22.43 -12.73 16.99
C ASP A 41 -23.32 -12.51 15.76
N ASP A 42 -24.64 -12.70 15.90
CA ASP A 42 -25.61 -12.49 14.81
C ASP A 42 -25.77 -10.99 14.50
N ALA A 43 -25.82 -10.15 15.54
CA ALA A 43 -25.89 -8.70 15.42
C ALA A 43 -24.59 -8.11 14.85
N LEU A 44 -23.43 -8.66 15.23
CA LEU A 44 -22.13 -8.30 14.64
C LEU A 44 -22.10 -8.62 13.15
N MET A 45 -22.53 -9.83 12.78
CA MET A 45 -22.63 -10.28 11.38
C MET A 45 -23.54 -9.38 10.54
N ALA A 46 -24.75 -9.11 11.01
CA ALA A 46 -25.70 -8.25 10.30
C ALA A 46 -25.16 -6.82 10.12
N ARG A 47 -24.51 -6.27 11.15
CA ARG A 47 -23.91 -4.93 11.10
C ARG A 47 -22.71 -4.88 10.15
N LEU A 48 -21.88 -5.93 10.14
CA LEU A 48 -20.75 -6.08 9.22
C LEU A 48 -21.23 -6.14 7.77
N GLN A 49 -22.20 -6.99 7.46
CA GLN A 49 -22.78 -7.06 6.12
C GLN A 49 -23.29 -5.69 5.68
N LYS A 50 -24.10 -5.01 6.49
CA LYS A 50 -24.60 -3.66 6.17
C LYS A 50 -23.47 -2.66 5.91
N ARG A 51 -22.38 -2.70 6.67
CA ARG A 51 -21.29 -1.71 6.57
C ARG A 51 -20.33 -1.99 5.42
N ILE A 52 -20.04 -3.26 5.15
CA ILE A 52 -19.26 -3.70 3.99
C ILE A 52 -19.97 -3.30 2.68
N TRP A 53 -21.30 -3.35 2.67
CA TRP A 53 -22.16 -2.94 1.55
C TRP A 53 -22.38 -1.43 1.38
N GLY A 54 -22.10 -0.61 2.40
CA GLY A 54 -22.34 0.84 2.33
C GLY A 54 -21.47 1.54 1.28
N ASP A 55 -21.95 2.68 0.76
CA ASP A 55 -21.26 3.65 -0.11
C ASP A 55 -20.03 4.26 0.58
N ASN A 56 -19.03 3.43 0.85
CA ASN A 56 -17.78 3.80 1.50
C ASN A 56 -16.62 3.84 0.49
N ASP A 57 -16.92 4.07 -0.80
CA ASP A 57 -15.92 4.25 -1.86
C ASP A 57 -15.19 5.60 -1.74
N ASN A 58 -15.61 6.46 -0.81
CA ASN A 58 -14.91 7.68 -0.44
C ASN A 58 -13.80 7.36 0.59
N ILE A 59 -12.65 6.91 0.10
CA ILE A 59 -11.42 6.97 0.89
C ILE A 59 -11.09 8.45 1.09
N TYR A 60 -11.27 8.95 2.31
CA TYR A 60 -10.91 10.34 2.64
C TYR A 60 -9.39 10.52 2.48
N PRO A 61 -8.91 11.72 2.08
CA PRO A 61 -7.48 11.98 2.00
C PRO A 61 -6.77 11.62 3.32
N GLY A 62 -5.74 10.78 3.22
CA GLY A 62 -4.98 10.29 4.38
C GLY A 62 -5.52 9.01 5.01
N TRP A 63 -6.57 8.39 4.45
CA TRP A 63 -7.05 7.10 4.94
C TRP A 63 -6.36 5.90 4.27
N THR A 64 -6.05 4.89 5.07
CA THR A 64 -5.61 3.56 4.63
C THR A 64 -6.79 2.73 4.12
N PRO A 65 -6.56 1.67 3.32
CA PRO A 65 -7.61 0.73 2.93
C PRO A 65 -8.35 0.08 4.11
N TRP A 66 -7.76 0.08 5.32
CA TRP A 66 -8.32 -0.57 6.51
C TRP A 66 -8.98 0.39 7.50
N ASP A 67 -8.86 1.70 7.34
CA ASP A 67 -9.33 2.66 8.35
C ASP A 67 -10.82 2.54 8.64
N LEU A 68 -11.62 2.24 7.62
CA LEU A 68 -13.04 1.97 7.78
C LEU A 68 -13.31 0.73 8.66
N ALA A 69 -12.49 -0.32 8.50
CA ALA A 69 -12.60 -1.55 9.28
C ALA A 69 -12.11 -1.32 10.73
N ILE A 70 -11.05 -0.53 10.92
CA ILE A 70 -10.56 -0.12 12.26
C ILE A 70 -11.65 0.70 12.98
N TRP A 71 -12.24 1.66 12.28
CA TRP A 71 -13.29 2.51 12.81
C TRP A 71 -14.53 1.67 13.17
N PHE A 72 -14.95 0.77 12.28
CA PHE A 72 -16.05 -0.16 12.56
C PHE A 72 -15.79 -0.98 13.82
N ARG A 73 -14.58 -1.53 13.97
CA ARG A 73 -14.21 -2.34 15.13
C ARG A 73 -14.41 -1.56 16.44
N LYS A 74 -14.02 -0.29 16.47
CA LYS A 74 -14.23 0.59 17.62
C LYS A 74 -15.71 0.81 17.91
N GLU A 75 -16.52 1.12 16.89
CA GLU A 75 -17.96 1.33 17.05
C GLU A 75 -18.76 0.07 17.43
N ALA A 76 -18.24 -1.11 17.10
CA ALA A 76 -18.85 -2.40 17.40
C ALA A 76 -18.50 -2.90 18.82
N GLY A 77 -17.86 -2.08 19.65
CA GLY A 77 -17.45 -2.47 21.00
C GLY A 77 -16.14 -3.26 21.06
N ASN A 78 -15.25 -3.07 20.09
CA ASN A 78 -13.96 -3.75 19.98
C ASN A 78 -14.08 -5.30 20.07
N PRO A 79 -14.78 -5.95 19.13
CA PRO A 79 -14.82 -7.41 19.10
C PRO A 79 -13.39 -7.99 19.05
N SER A 80 -13.22 -9.18 19.63
CA SER A 80 -11.94 -9.90 19.57
C SER A 80 -11.60 -10.27 18.13
N ASP A 81 -10.31 -10.56 17.87
CA ASP A 81 -9.85 -10.98 16.55
C ASP A 81 -10.60 -12.24 16.10
N GLU A 82 -10.80 -13.21 16.98
CA GLU A 82 -11.49 -14.47 16.68
C GLU A 82 -12.95 -14.25 16.28
N ARG A 83 -13.66 -13.35 16.98
CA ARG A 83 -15.06 -13.02 16.68
C ARG A 83 -15.18 -12.29 15.35
N MET A 84 -14.29 -11.33 15.10
CA MET A 84 -14.25 -10.58 13.86
C MET A 84 -13.86 -11.48 12.68
N HIS A 85 -12.86 -12.36 12.87
CA HIS A 85 -12.43 -13.38 11.92
C HIS A 85 -13.56 -14.31 11.53
N ALA A 86 -14.25 -14.91 12.52
CA ALA A 86 -15.34 -15.84 12.28
C ALA A 86 -16.46 -15.18 11.46
N ALA A 87 -16.82 -13.95 11.83
CA ALA A 87 -17.85 -13.20 11.15
C ALA A 87 -17.48 -12.86 9.69
N LEU A 88 -16.29 -12.28 9.46
CA LEU A 88 -15.83 -11.94 8.11
C LEU A 88 -15.65 -13.17 7.22
N THR A 89 -15.18 -14.29 7.78
CA THR A 89 -15.03 -15.56 7.06
C THR A 89 -16.38 -16.14 6.70
N ALA A 90 -17.39 -16.06 7.58
CA ALA A 90 -18.75 -16.49 7.27
C ALA A 90 -19.34 -15.66 6.11
N ILE A 91 -19.16 -14.33 6.11
CA ILE A 91 -19.58 -13.45 5.01
C ILE A 91 -18.87 -13.82 3.70
N TYR A 92 -17.56 -14.07 3.75
CA TYR A 92 -16.79 -14.51 2.60
C TYR A 92 -17.35 -15.82 2.03
N ARG A 93 -17.52 -16.85 2.87
CA ARG A 93 -18.00 -18.18 2.45
C ARG A 93 -19.42 -18.12 1.90
N GLU A 94 -20.31 -17.32 2.49
CA GLU A 94 -21.65 -17.08 1.95
C GLU A 94 -21.56 -16.47 0.53
N ALA A 95 -20.69 -15.47 0.35
CA ALA A 95 -20.49 -14.82 -0.93
C ALA A 95 -19.84 -15.72 -2.00
N GLU A 96 -19.08 -16.75 -1.62
CA GLU A 96 -18.53 -17.74 -2.56
C GLU A 96 -19.62 -18.57 -3.25
N THR A 97 -20.78 -18.75 -2.61
CA THR A 97 -21.90 -19.52 -3.17
C THR A 97 -22.71 -18.76 -4.22
N ARG A 98 -22.39 -17.47 -4.42
CA ARG A 98 -23.14 -16.56 -5.28
C ARG A 98 -22.29 -16.12 -6.48
N GLU A 99 -22.96 -15.85 -7.58
CA GLU A 99 -22.34 -15.30 -8.79
C GLU A 99 -22.56 -13.78 -8.89
N GLY A 100 -21.80 -13.14 -9.78
CA GLY A 100 -21.96 -11.73 -10.10
C GLY A 100 -21.02 -10.79 -9.35
N LYS A 101 -21.08 -9.51 -9.75
CA LYS A 101 -20.18 -8.46 -9.27
C LYS A 101 -20.30 -8.24 -7.77
N GLU A 102 -21.53 -8.22 -7.25
CA GLU A 102 -21.83 -8.01 -5.83
C GLU A 102 -21.17 -9.06 -4.93
N ALA A 103 -21.30 -10.34 -5.30
CA ALA A 103 -20.66 -11.45 -4.58
C ALA A 103 -19.12 -11.36 -4.64
N ARG A 104 -18.56 -10.89 -5.75
CA ARG A 104 -17.12 -10.63 -5.87
C ARG A 104 -16.68 -9.49 -4.95
N ASP A 105 -17.37 -8.35 -5.00
CA ASP A 105 -17.02 -7.18 -4.20
C ASP A 105 -17.13 -7.47 -2.70
N LEU A 106 -18.13 -8.26 -2.28
CA LEU A 106 -18.30 -8.71 -0.91
C LEU A 106 -17.13 -9.57 -0.43
N ARG A 107 -16.66 -10.53 -1.25
CA ARG A 107 -15.49 -11.36 -0.95
C ARG A 107 -14.23 -10.52 -0.79
N VAL A 108 -13.99 -9.60 -1.71
CA VAL A 108 -12.82 -8.70 -1.66
C VAL A 108 -12.85 -7.86 -0.39
N ARG A 109 -13.99 -7.25 -0.05
CA ARG A 109 -14.10 -6.41 1.15
C ARG A 109 -13.96 -7.20 2.44
N ALA A 110 -14.54 -8.40 2.51
CA ALA A 110 -14.36 -9.29 3.65
C ALA A 110 -12.87 -9.63 3.85
N VAL A 111 -12.17 -10.02 2.78
CA VAL A 111 -10.72 -10.30 2.80
C VAL A 111 -9.91 -9.06 3.18
N LEU A 112 -10.26 -7.88 2.66
CA LEU A 112 -9.62 -6.63 3.03
C LEU A 112 -9.74 -6.37 4.54
N TRP A 113 -10.96 -6.49 5.07
CA TRP A 113 -11.26 -6.20 6.47
C TRP A 113 -10.62 -7.20 7.42
N LEU A 114 -10.41 -8.45 7.00
CA LEU A 114 -9.65 -9.42 7.79
C LEU A 114 -8.25 -8.91 8.14
N GLY A 115 -7.68 -7.99 7.36
CA GLY A 115 -6.41 -7.33 7.71
C GLY A 115 -6.43 -6.51 9.01
N VAL A 116 -7.57 -6.35 9.72
CA VAL A 116 -7.60 -5.78 11.09
C VAL A 116 -7.47 -6.83 12.20
N CYS A 117 -7.48 -8.11 11.85
CA CYS A 117 -7.37 -9.23 12.80
C CYS A 117 -5.95 -9.81 12.70
N SER A 118 -5.29 -9.95 13.85
CA SER A 118 -3.90 -10.38 13.97
C SER A 118 -3.73 -11.85 14.36
N ASP A 119 -4.83 -12.55 14.61
CA ASP A 119 -4.84 -13.96 15.00
C ASP A 119 -4.32 -14.90 13.89
N ASP A 120 -3.75 -16.04 14.31
CA ASP A 120 -3.15 -17.03 13.41
C ASP A 120 -4.16 -17.64 12.43
N ALA A 121 -5.45 -17.77 12.81
CA ALA A 121 -6.47 -18.30 11.93
C ALA A 121 -6.77 -17.33 10.78
N THR A 122 -6.81 -16.03 11.04
CA THR A 122 -6.87 -14.99 10.01
C THR A 122 -5.67 -15.06 9.07
N LYS A 123 -4.45 -15.13 9.62
CA LYS A 123 -3.23 -15.22 8.79
C LYS A 123 -3.25 -16.45 7.89
N ALA A 124 -3.58 -17.62 8.43
CA ALA A 124 -3.70 -18.87 7.68
C ALA A 124 -4.75 -18.79 6.56
N PHE A 125 -5.93 -18.26 6.88
CA PHE A 125 -7.01 -18.07 5.91
C PHE A 125 -6.61 -17.12 4.77
N LEU A 126 -5.95 -16.00 5.07
CA LEU A 126 -5.51 -15.04 4.05
C LEU A 126 -4.47 -15.68 3.11
N LEU A 127 -3.55 -16.50 3.63
CA LEU A 127 -2.60 -17.24 2.79
C LEU A 127 -3.30 -18.29 1.90
N GLU A 128 -4.33 -18.99 2.42
CA GLU A 128 -5.14 -19.93 1.63
C GLU A 128 -5.82 -19.21 0.46
N VAL A 129 -6.47 -18.07 0.72
CA VAL A 129 -7.12 -17.25 -0.33
C VAL A 129 -6.10 -16.76 -1.35
N ALA A 130 -4.92 -16.29 -0.90
CA ALA A 130 -3.85 -15.82 -1.79
C ALA A 130 -3.25 -16.95 -2.66
N ALA A 131 -3.16 -18.17 -2.14
CA ALA A 131 -2.65 -19.33 -2.87
C ALA A 131 -3.68 -19.95 -3.85
N GLY A 132 -4.98 -19.70 -3.66
CA GLY A 132 -6.04 -20.27 -4.48
C GLY A 132 -5.96 -19.85 -5.95
N THR A 133 -5.44 -20.71 -6.83
CA THR A 133 -5.27 -20.44 -8.27
C THR A 133 -6.58 -20.29 -9.03
N SER A 134 -7.69 -20.79 -8.47
CA SER A 134 -9.05 -20.59 -9.00
C SER A 134 -9.65 -19.22 -8.65
N LYS A 135 -9.02 -18.46 -7.73
CA LYS A 135 -9.48 -17.12 -7.34
C LYS A 135 -8.99 -16.07 -8.33
N ASP A 136 -9.78 -15.02 -8.52
CA ASP A 136 -9.34 -13.90 -9.36
C ASP A 136 -8.16 -13.17 -8.71
N GLY A 137 -7.26 -12.65 -9.54
CA GLY A 137 -6.00 -12.11 -9.03
C GLY A 137 -6.15 -10.85 -8.18
N PHE A 138 -7.21 -10.06 -8.36
CA PHE A 138 -7.49 -8.93 -7.48
C PHE A 138 -7.77 -9.41 -6.05
N LEU A 139 -8.63 -10.43 -5.88
CA LEU A 139 -8.89 -11.04 -4.57
C LEU A 139 -7.62 -11.61 -3.94
N ARG A 140 -6.78 -12.31 -4.73
CA ARG A 140 -5.51 -12.86 -4.26
C ARG A 140 -4.55 -11.77 -3.78
N THR A 141 -4.40 -10.69 -4.53
CA THR A 141 -3.56 -9.55 -4.16
C THR A 141 -4.12 -8.80 -2.94
N THR A 142 -5.44 -8.69 -2.79
CA THR A 142 -6.07 -8.15 -1.56
C THR A 142 -5.79 -9.02 -0.34
N ALA A 143 -5.78 -10.35 -0.50
CA ALA A 143 -5.44 -11.27 0.57
C ALA A 143 -3.97 -11.12 1.01
N ILE A 144 -3.05 -10.99 0.04
CA ILE A 144 -1.63 -10.69 0.32
C ILE A 144 -1.51 -9.37 1.08
N SER A 145 -2.15 -8.30 0.60
CA SER A 145 -2.14 -6.98 1.27
C SER A 145 -2.58 -7.08 2.73
N SER A 146 -3.69 -7.77 2.97
CA SER A 146 -4.30 -7.91 4.30
C SER A 146 -3.44 -8.77 5.22
N TYR A 147 -2.80 -9.80 4.68
CA TYR A 147 -1.84 -10.61 5.42
C TYR A 147 -0.61 -9.79 5.83
N LEU A 148 -0.02 -9.07 4.87
CA LEU A 148 1.19 -8.27 5.08
C LEU A 148 0.99 -7.18 6.13
N ARG A 149 -0.23 -6.73 6.40
CA ARG A 149 -0.50 -5.76 7.45
C ARG A 149 -0.11 -6.28 8.84
N ASN A 150 -0.57 -7.47 9.21
CA ASN A 150 -0.32 -8.05 10.54
C ASN A 150 0.83 -9.06 10.57
N ALA A 151 1.43 -9.35 9.42
CA ALA A 151 2.62 -10.17 9.35
C ALA A 151 3.80 -9.52 10.10
N ASP A 152 4.60 -10.31 10.80
CA ASP A 152 5.93 -9.89 11.22
C ASP A 152 6.91 -9.85 10.03
N ALA A 153 8.19 -9.55 10.30
CA ALA A 153 9.21 -9.45 9.26
C ALA A 153 9.45 -10.79 8.52
N GLU A 154 9.53 -11.91 9.25
CA GLU A 154 9.76 -13.24 8.69
C GLU A 154 8.55 -13.71 7.88
N GLU A 155 7.36 -13.53 8.43
CA GLU A 155 6.09 -13.82 7.77
C GLU A 155 5.92 -13.02 6.48
N ALA A 156 6.25 -11.73 6.50
CA ALA A 156 6.16 -10.86 5.33
C ALA A 156 7.13 -11.28 4.22
N LYS A 157 8.40 -11.55 4.58
CA LYS A 157 9.43 -12.08 3.67
C LYS A 157 8.96 -13.38 3.04
N GLY A 158 8.55 -14.34 3.87
CA GLY A 158 8.11 -15.66 3.43
C GLY A 158 6.92 -15.59 2.46
N ALA A 159 5.90 -14.78 2.79
CA ALA A 159 4.74 -14.58 1.94
C ALA A 159 5.11 -13.94 0.59
N LEU A 160 5.91 -12.87 0.60
CA LEU A 160 6.33 -12.19 -0.64
C LEU A 160 7.14 -13.11 -1.54
N LEU A 161 8.13 -13.84 -0.99
CA LEU A 161 8.91 -14.80 -1.77
C LEU A 161 8.02 -15.91 -2.35
N ARG A 162 7.09 -16.45 -1.54
CA ARG A 162 6.13 -17.47 -1.97
C ARG A 162 5.29 -17.04 -3.18
N PHE A 163 4.78 -15.80 -3.19
CA PHE A 163 3.88 -15.31 -4.23
C PHE A 163 4.57 -14.60 -5.41
N LEU A 164 5.82 -14.18 -5.28
CA LEU A 164 6.58 -13.54 -6.37
C LEU A 164 7.45 -14.53 -7.16
N VAL A 165 8.07 -15.49 -6.48
CA VAL A 165 9.07 -16.40 -7.07
C VAL A 165 8.91 -17.87 -6.68
N GLY A 166 8.12 -18.14 -5.64
CA GLY A 166 7.95 -19.47 -5.08
C GLY A 166 6.84 -20.32 -5.72
N PRO A 167 6.38 -21.37 -5.03
CA PRO A 167 5.45 -22.36 -5.59
C PRO A 167 4.07 -21.80 -5.93
N ASP A 168 3.64 -20.77 -5.21
CA ASP A 168 2.34 -20.12 -5.43
C ASP A 168 2.44 -18.81 -6.21
N ARG A 169 3.52 -18.67 -6.99
CA ARG A 169 3.80 -17.49 -7.81
C ARG A 169 2.55 -17.05 -8.57
N ILE A 170 2.25 -15.75 -8.50
CA ILE A 170 1.13 -15.18 -9.26
C ILE A 170 1.46 -15.26 -10.76
N ALA A 171 0.70 -16.09 -11.48
CA ALA A 171 0.93 -16.38 -12.88
C ALA A 171 0.67 -15.17 -13.79
N SER A 172 -0.44 -14.47 -13.55
CA SER A 172 -0.83 -13.29 -14.30
C SER A 172 0.12 -12.13 -14.02
N ASP A 173 0.71 -11.58 -15.08
CA ASP A 173 1.61 -10.43 -15.00
C ASP A 173 0.91 -9.19 -14.40
N MET A 174 -0.37 -8.99 -14.74
CA MET A 174 -1.22 -7.94 -14.17
C MET A 174 -1.34 -8.06 -12.66
N ASP A 175 -1.64 -9.25 -12.18
CA ASP A 175 -1.88 -9.47 -10.75
C ASP A 175 -0.55 -9.47 -9.97
N ARG A 176 0.52 -10.02 -10.55
CA ARG A 176 1.87 -10.02 -9.96
C ARG A 176 2.42 -8.59 -9.85
N SER A 177 2.18 -7.74 -10.84
CA SER A 177 2.52 -6.31 -10.76
C SER A 177 1.79 -5.59 -9.62
N GLY A 178 0.60 -6.08 -9.24
CA GLY A 178 -0.19 -5.56 -8.14
C GLY A 178 0.37 -5.88 -6.74
N VAL A 179 1.32 -6.81 -6.62
CA VAL A 179 1.95 -7.15 -5.32
C VAL A 179 2.86 -6.02 -4.82
N TYR A 180 3.56 -5.33 -5.72
CA TYR A 180 4.49 -4.24 -5.37
C TYR A 180 3.81 -3.05 -4.66
N PRO A 181 2.70 -2.47 -5.19
CA PRO A 181 2.03 -1.38 -4.49
C PRO A 181 1.44 -1.79 -3.14
N VAL A 182 0.88 -3.00 -3.01
CA VAL A 182 0.33 -3.45 -1.71
C VAL A 182 1.44 -3.74 -0.69
N ALA A 183 2.60 -4.22 -1.15
CA ALA A 183 3.78 -4.35 -0.30
C ALA A 183 4.31 -2.99 0.17
N ASN A 184 4.26 -1.96 -0.69
CA ASN A 184 4.59 -0.58 -0.29
C ASN A 184 3.65 -0.06 0.80
N THR A 185 2.33 -0.29 0.70
CA THR A 185 1.38 0.10 1.75
C THR A 185 1.73 -0.55 3.08
N ALA A 186 2.05 -1.86 3.10
CA ALA A 186 2.49 -2.53 4.32
C ALA A 186 3.83 -1.96 4.84
N TRP A 187 4.76 -1.63 3.93
CA TRP A 187 6.08 -1.08 4.28
C TRP A 187 5.99 0.28 4.99
N GLU A 188 5.11 1.18 4.54
CA GLU A 188 4.99 2.54 5.09
C GLU A 188 4.70 2.55 6.61
N GLU A 189 3.88 1.60 7.07
CA GLU A 189 3.41 1.48 8.45
C GLU A 189 4.24 0.50 9.31
N SER A 190 5.31 -0.08 8.76
CA SER A 190 6.04 -1.19 9.38
C SER A 190 7.28 -0.79 10.18
N SER A 191 7.72 -1.69 11.08
CA SER A 191 9.01 -1.60 11.77
C SER A 191 10.19 -1.67 10.78
N PRO A 192 11.39 -1.20 11.18
CA PRO A 192 12.57 -1.28 10.33
C PRO A 192 12.89 -2.70 9.83
N GLU A 193 12.76 -3.72 10.68
CA GLU A 193 13.02 -5.12 10.36
C GLU A 193 12.08 -5.59 9.24
N LYS A 194 10.79 -5.32 9.39
CA LYS A 194 9.78 -5.68 8.38
C LYS A 194 9.94 -4.86 7.10
N LYS A 195 10.33 -3.58 7.20
CA LYS A 195 10.67 -2.76 6.03
C LYS A 195 11.82 -3.37 5.23
N LEU A 196 12.88 -3.82 5.88
CA LEU A 196 14.00 -4.48 5.22
C LEU A 196 13.59 -5.82 4.61
N ALA A 197 12.85 -6.65 5.36
CA ALA A 197 12.33 -7.93 4.89
C ALA A 197 11.48 -7.81 3.62
N ILE A 198 10.57 -6.81 3.58
CA ILE A 198 9.79 -6.50 2.39
C ILE A 198 10.72 -6.08 1.24
N CYS A 199 11.65 -5.14 1.47
CA CYS A 199 12.57 -4.67 0.44
C CYS A 199 13.40 -5.81 -0.16
N GLU A 200 13.98 -6.69 0.65
CA GLU A 200 14.78 -7.84 0.17
C GLU A 200 13.93 -8.83 -0.64
N ALA A 201 12.73 -9.16 -0.16
CA ALA A 201 11.83 -10.06 -0.89
C ALA A 201 11.41 -9.47 -2.25
N LEU A 202 11.17 -8.15 -2.32
CA LEU A 202 10.86 -7.45 -3.58
C LEU A 202 12.08 -7.38 -4.53
N GLN A 203 13.30 -7.22 -4.00
CA GLN A 203 14.54 -7.27 -4.80
C GLN A 203 14.70 -8.63 -5.47
N VAL A 204 14.50 -9.71 -4.72
CA VAL A 204 14.52 -11.09 -5.25
C VAL A 204 13.40 -11.27 -6.28
N GLY A 205 12.20 -10.75 -6.01
CA GLY A 205 11.07 -10.76 -6.95
C GLY A 205 11.41 -10.16 -8.31
N LEU A 206 11.96 -8.94 -8.31
CA LEU A 206 12.39 -8.27 -9.54
C LEU A 206 13.55 -8.97 -10.24
N ALA A 207 14.48 -9.53 -9.46
CA ALA A 207 15.59 -10.29 -10.01
C ALA A 207 15.12 -11.55 -10.74
N HIS A 208 13.96 -12.10 -10.43
CA HIS A 208 13.36 -13.24 -11.15
C HIS A 208 12.25 -12.84 -12.12
N GLU A 209 11.99 -11.53 -12.29
CA GLU A 209 10.99 -11.06 -13.25
C GLU A 209 11.55 -11.11 -14.67
N SER A 210 10.76 -11.72 -15.57
CA SER A 210 11.07 -11.85 -16.99
C SER A 210 10.26 -10.88 -17.85
N THR A 211 9.11 -10.42 -17.36
CA THR A 211 8.25 -9.50 -18.09
C THR A 211 8.70 -8.05 -17.87
N HIS A 212 9.13 -7.38 -18.94
CA HIS A 212 9.71 -6.04 -18.88
C HIS A 212 8.84 -5.01 -18.16
N TRP A 213 7.56 -4.95 -18.50
CA TRP A 213 6.67 -3.94 -17.93
C TRP A 213 6.35 -4.22 -16.45
N VAL A 214 6.29 -5.49 -16.03
CA VAL A 214 6.13 -5.87 -14.62
C VAL A 214 7.37 -5.47 -13.83
N PHE A 215 8.56 -5.74 -14.38
CA PHE A 215 9.84 -5.31 -13.81
C PHE A 215 9.86 -3.80 -13.61
N CYS A 216 9.54 -3.01 -14.65
CA CYS A 216 9.53 -1.54 -14.57
C CYS A 216 8.51 -1.02 -13.56
N SER A 217 7.35 -1.68 -13.45
CA SER A 217 6.32 -1.32 -12.48
C SER A 217 6.82 -1.53 -11.04
N GLY A 218 7.41 -2.69 -10.75
CA GLY A 218 7.95 -2.99 -9.42
C GLY A 218 9.21 -2.19 -9.08
N ASP A 219 10.11 -1.96 -10.05
CA ASP A 219 11.32 -1.13 -9.89
C ASP A 219 10.97 0.28 -9.39
N ARG A 220 9.89 0.86 -9.91
CA ARG A 220 9.40 2.18 -9.49
C ARG A 220 9.09 2.23 -7.99
N TRP A 221 8.37 1.23 -7.48
CA TRP A 221 8.02 1.15 -6.07
C TRP A 221 9.26 0.93 -5.21
N LEU A 222 10.07 -0.07 -5.57
CA LEU A 222 11.25 -0.43 -4.79
C LEU A 222 12.31 0.68 -4.75
N CYS A 223 12.45 1.48 -5.81
CA CYS A 223 13.29 2.69 -5.78
C CYS A 223 12.82 3.72 -4.76
N GLY A 224 11.51 3.85 -4.55
CA GLY A 224 10.92 4.71 -3.53
C GLY A 224 11.13 4.18 -2.11
N MET A 225 11.16 2.84 -1.95
CA MET A 225 11.30 2.17 -0.66
C MET A 225 12.76 2.02 -0.21
N SER A 226 13.73 1.94 -1.14
CA SER A 226 15.12 1.67 -0.82
C SER A 226 16.09 2.48 -1.69
N ALA A 227 16.71 3.48 -1.07
CA ALA A 227 17.79 4.24 -1.69
C ALA A 227 19.02 3.36 -2.02
N LYS A 228 19.29 2.33 -1.19
CA LYS A 228 20.31 1.32 -1.45
C LYS A 228 20.02 0.55 -2.74
N TYR A 229 18.78 0.11 -2.96
CA TYR A 229 18.41 -0.55 -4.22
C TYR A 229 18.48 0.41 -5.41
N ALA A 230 17.96 1.64 -5.26
CA ALA A 230 17.86 2.61 -6.36
C ALA A 230 19.21 2.93 -7.02
N ARG A 231 20.32 2.82 -6.27
CA ARG A 231 21.70 3.08 -6.71
C ARG A 231 22.55 1.81 -6.86
N SER A 232 21.94 0.63 -6.78
CA SER A 232 22.67 -0.64 -6.73
C SER A 232 23.24 -1.11 -8.07
N GLU A 233 24.32 -1.88 -8.03
CA GLU A 233 24.84 -2.58 -9.21
C GLU A 233 23.87 -3.66 -9.68
N GLU A 234 23.16 -4.32 -8.76
CA GLU A 234 22.20 -5.37 -9.07
C GLU A 234 21.00 -4.80 -9.85
N ARG A 235 20.52 -3.59 -9.50
CA ARG A 235 19.51 -2.89 -10.30
C ARG A 235 20.00 -2.63 -11.72
N LEU A 236 21.23 -2.13 -11.89
CA LEU A 236 21.82 -1.93 -13.22
C LEU A 236 21.88 -3.25 -14.02
N ALA A 237 22.37 -4.32 -13.40
CA ALA A 237 22.44 -5.64 -14.03
C ALA A 237 21.05 -6.16 -14.44
N MET A 238 20.01 -5.94 -13.63
CA MET A 238 18.63 -6.29 -13.98
C MET A 238 18.13 -5.50 -15.20
N PHE A 239 18.39 -4.19 -15.26
CA PHE A 239 18.05 -3.36 -16.43
C PHE A 239 18.79 -3.81 -17.70
N GLU A 240 20.08 -4.12 -17.60
CA GLU A 240 20.88 -4.62 -18.72
C GLU A 240 20.37 -5.98 -19.22
N ARG A 241 20.01 -6.88 -18.30
CA ARG A 241 19.37 -8.16 -18.63
C ARG A 241 18.03 -7.95 -19.33
N MET A 242 17.17 -7.07 -18.82
CA MET A 242 15.90 -6.74 -19.46
C MET A 242 16.12 -6.18 -20.87
N TYR A 243 17.11 -5.29 -21.05
CA TYR A 243 17.44 -4.77 -22.37
C TYR A 243 17.99 -5.83 -23.33
N ALA A 244 18.74 -6.82 -22.84
CA ALA A 244 19.23 -7.93 -23.64
C ALA A 244 18.13 -8.95 -24.01
N THR A 245 17.07 -9.03 -23.20
CA THR A 245 15.96 -9.98 -23.41
C THR A 245 15.06 -9.49 -24.55
N PRO A 246 14.78 -10.31 -25.58
CA PRO A 246 13.84 -9.96 -26.64
C PRO A 246 12.45 -9.66 -26.08
N VAL A 247 11.80 -8.63 -26.62
CA VAL A 247 10.41 -8.30 -26.31
C VAL A 247 9.52 -9.14 -27.23
N PRO A 248 8.57 -9.94 -26.73
CA PRO A 248 7.65 -10.70 -27.56
C PRO A 248 6.82 -9.79 -28.48
N ASP A 249 6.48 -10.28 -29.67
CA ASP A 249 5.63 -9.56 -30.62
C ASP A 249 4.27 -9.23 -29.97
N GLY A 250 3.84 -7.97 -30.10
CA GLY A 250 2.55 -7.50 -29.57
C GLY A 250 2.58 -7.02 -28.12
N ASP A 251 3.72 -7.09 -27.43
CA ASP A 251 3.87 -6.41 -26.14
C ASP A 251 3.89 -4.89 -26.34
N LEU A 252 3.24 -4.15 -25.44
CA LEU A 252 3.18 -2.68 -25.48
C LEU A 252 4.48 -2.02 -24.99
N PHE A 253 5.48 -2.84 -24.68
CA PHE A 253 6.73 -2.41 -24.08
C PHE A 253 7.77 -2.02 -25.13
N ASP A 254 8.20 -0.75 -25.10
CA ASP A 254 9.34 -0.30 -25.89
C ASP A 254 10.66 -0.53 -25.13
N ARG A 255 11.49 -1.45 -25.63
CA ARG A 255 12.82 -1.74 -25.08
C ARG A 255 13.72 -0.50 -24.99
N GLN A 256 13.55 0.47 -25.90
CA GLN A 256 14.34 1.70 -25.88
C GLN A 256 14.04 2.57 -24.66
N SER A 257 12.87 2.40 -24.03
CA SER A 257 12.53 3.08 -22.78
C SER A 257 13.47 2.75 -21.61
N LEU A 258 14.23 1.65 -21.69
CA LEU A 258 15.22 1.25 -20.68
C LEU A 258 16.55 2.00 -20.79
N VAL A 259 16.90 2.48 -22.00
CA VAL A 259 18.23 3.09 -22.28
C VAL A 259 18.54 4.27 -21.36
N PRO A 260 17.62 5.23 -21.14
CA PRO A 260 17.90 6.36 -20.24
C PRO A 260 18.21 5.91 -18.81
N GLN A 261 17.54 4.87 -18.31
CA GLN A 261 17.77 4.34 -16.96
C GLN A 261 19.12 3.64 -16.84
N ILE A 262 19.50 2.84 -17.86
CA ILE A 262 20.81 2.19 -17.91
C ILE A 262 21.93 3.24 -17.93
N GLU A 263 21.81 4.25 -18.79
CA GLU A 263 22.81 5.32 -18.84
C GLU A 263 22.91 6.11 -17.55
N MET A 264 21.77 6.43 -16.92
CA MET A 264 21.72 7.12 -15.64
C MET A 264 22.45 6.29 -14.58
N LEU A 265 22.17 4.99 -14.49
CA LEU A 265 22.79 4.08 -13.52
C LEU A 265 24.30 3.95 -13.77
N ARG A 266 24.76 3.77 -15.00
CA ARG A 266 26.19 3.70 -15.35
C ARG A 266 26.98 4.99 -15.03
N LYS A 267 26.30 6.14 -14.97
CA LYS A 267 26.91 7.44 -14.63
C LYS A 267 27.03 7.68 -13.12
N LEU A 268 26.50 6.80 -12.28
CA LEU A 268 26.64 6.93 -10.83
C LEU A 268 28.11 6.77 -10.42
N LYS A 269 28.62 7.72 -9.61
CA LYS A 269 30.02 7.69 -9.13
C LYS A 269 30.29 6.57 -8.13
N LYS A 270 29.25 6.14 -7.41
CA LYS A 270 29.29 5.08 -6.41
C LYS A 270 28.03 4.26 -6.53
N HIS A 271 28.21 2.95 -6.55
CA HIS A 271 27.13 2.00 -6.42
C HIS A 271 27.12 1.40 -5.01
N THR A 272 25.92 1.03 -4.59
CA THR A 272 25.67 0.14 -3.46
C THR A 272 25.59 -1.30 -3.97
N SER A 273 25.82 -2.27 -3.09
CA SER A 273 25.46 -3.66 -3.37
C SER A 273 24.27 -4.05 -2.50
N VAL A 274 23.32 -4.75 -3.10
CA VAL A 274 22.16 -5.32 -2.43
C VAL A 274 22.04 -6.80 -2.76
N ASN A 275 21.41 -7.57 -1.89
CA ASN A 275 21.26 -9.00 -2.13
C ASN A 275 19.98 -9.30 -2.92
N SER A 276 20.14 -9.84 -4.13
CA SER A 276 19.03 -10.34 -4.95
C SER A 276 18.98 -11.86 -5.06
N ASN A 277 19.84 -12.57 -4.32
CA ASN A 277 19.91 -14.02 -4.30
C ASN A 277 18.80 -14.62 -3.42
N LEU A 278 17.99 -15.50 -4.01
CA LEU A 278 16.88 -16.16 -3.31
C LEU A 278 17.35 -17.00 -2.11
N VAL A 279 18.46 -17.74 -2.24
CA VAL A 279 18.98 -18.60 -1.16
C VAL A 279 19.40 -17.75 0.03
N THR A 280 20.09 -16.64 -0.21
CA THR A 280 20.50 -15.76 0.88
C THR A 280 19.31 -15.04 1.51
N ALA A 281 18.32 -14.60 0.72
CA ALA A 281 17.10 -14.00 1.26
C ALA A 281 16.29 -14.98 2.13
N ILE A 282 16.23 -16.26 1.76
CA ILE A 282 15.62 -17.30 2.60
C ILE A 282 16.39 -17.49 3.90
N ALA A 283 17.73 -17.44 3.85
CA ALA A 283 18.59 -17.68 5.00
C ALA A 283 18.73 -16.49 5.97
N HIS A 284 18.42 -15.28 5.54
CA HIS A 284 18.48 -14.09 6.40
C HIS A 284 17.41 -14.16 7.49
N ASP A 285 17.83 -14.14 8.76
CA ASP A 285 16.95 -14.21 9.93
C ASP A 285 16.62 -12.80 10.47
N PHE A 286 15.35 -12.42 10.41
CA PHE A 286 14.80 -11.16 10.91
C PHE A 286 14.27 -11.26 12.35
N SER A 287 14.51 -12.37 13.05
CA SER A 287 14.17 -12.49 14.48
C SER A 287 15.09 -11.66 15.39
N GLN A 288 16.23 -11.20 14.86
CA GLN A 288 17.16 -10.32 15.56
C GLN A 288 17.00 -8.85 15.14
N PRO A 289 17.17 -7.90 16.07
CA PRO A 289 17.11 -6.48 15.74
C PRO A 289 18.23 -6.10 14.78
N LEU A 290 17.91 -5.20 13.85
CA LEU A 290 18.89 -4.70 12.89
C LEU A 290 19.95 -3.82 13.58
N PRO A 291 21.17 -3.75 13.01
CA PRO A 291 22.15 -2.75 13.41
C PRO A 291 21.57 -1.33 13.36
N GLU A 292 21.96 -0.48 14.31
CA GLU A 292 21.34 0.84 14.52
C GLU A 292 21.46 1.74 13.28
N GLU A 293 22.58 1.67 12.56
CA GLU A 293 22.81 2.43 11.34
C GLU A 293 21.83 2.05 10.22
N GLU A 294 21.47 0.78 10.13
CA GLU A 294 20.51 0.29 9.14
C GLU A 294 19.08 0.68 9.49
N ARG A 295 18.75 0.67 10.80
CA ARG A 295 17.45 1.16 11.29
C ARG A 295 17.29 2.64 10.98
N ILE A 296 18.29 3.47 11.28
CA ILE A 296 18.28 4.91 10.98
C ILE A 296 18.09 5.15 9.48
N ALA A 297 18.77 4.38 8.62
CA ALA A 297 18.65 4.51 7.18
C ALA A 297 17.24 4.17 6.64
N LEU A 298 16.53 3.22 7.27
CA LEU A 298 15.17 2.80 6.88
C LEU A 298 14.07 3.71 7.42
N GLU A 299 14.34 4.43 8.51
CA GLU A 299 13.43 5.42 9.09
C GLU A 299 13.61 6.81 8.47
N THR A 300 14.81 7.11 7.95
CA THR A 300 15.10 8.38 7.28
C THR A 300 14.51 8.39 5.87
N PRO A 301 13.67 9.40 5.51
CA PRO A 301 13.11 9.49 4.17
C PRO A 301 14.23 9.56 3.10
N PRO A 302 14.05 8.97 1.90
CA PRO A 302 15.07 8.93 0.83
C PRO A 302 15.58 10.30 0.35
N ASN A 303 14.89 11.39 0.73
CA ASN A 303 15.21 12.77 0.36
C ASN A 303 15.88 13.58 1.50
N ALA A 304 16.24 12.96 2.63
CA ALA A 304 17.02 13.65 3.65
C ALA A 304 18.45 13.91 3.14
N PRO A 305 19.02 15.11 3.32
CA PRO A 305 20.41 15.36 2.98
C PRO A 305 21.33 14.46 3.79
N ASP A 306 22.24 13.75 3.12
CA ASP A 306 23.27 12.90 3.74
C ASP A 306 24.03 13.70 4.80
N ALA A 307 23.91 13.32 6.06
CA ALA A 307 24.58 13.97 7.19
C ALA A 307 26.00 13.45 7.43
N THR A 308 26.51 12.56 6.58
CA THR A 308 27.81 11.88 6.73
C THR A 308 29.03 12.75 6.40
N ASP A 309 28.85 14.02 6.03
CA ASP A 309 29.93 14.96 5.70
C ASP A 309 30.09 16.10 6.73
N ALA A 310 29.81 15.83 8.00
CA ALA A 310 30.04 16.80 9.08
C ALA A 310 31.44 16.66 9.68
N ALA A 311 32.45 17.24 9.02
CA ALA A 311 33.68 17.70 9.70
C ALA A 311 34.32 18.94 9.03
N GLN A 312 34.32 20.03 9.82
CA GLN A 312 35.06 21.29 9.75
C GLN A 312 34.52 22.49 8.94
N GLU A 313 34.10 23.51 9.72
CA GLU A 313 33.72 24.89 9.37
C GLU A 313 34.85 25.67 8.66
N LYS A 314 34.60 26.72 7.84
CA LYS A 314 34.23 28.12 8.22
C LYS A 314 33.97 29.02 6.96
N PRO A 315 33.50 30.29 7.05
CA PRO A 315 32.11 30.66 6.72
C PRO A 315 31.88 31.74 5.62
N ALA A 316 30.61 31.82 5.20
CA ALA A 316 29.84 32.97 4.69
C ALA A 316 30.21 33.66 3.33
N LYS A 317 29.29 33.57 2.34
CA LYS A 317 28.32 34.64 2.01
C LYS A 317 27.50 34.34 0.72
N THR A 318 26.22 34.71 0.80
CA THR A 318 25.31 35.19 -0.27
C THR A 318 24.76 34.24 -1.35
N ARG A 319 23.52 33.78 -1.09
CA ARG A 319 22.28 34.09 -1.83
C ARG A 319 22.30 33.93 -3.36
N CYS A 320 21.62 32.89 -3.87
CA CYS A 320 20.69 33.06 -4.98
C CYS A 320 19.56 32.02 -4.98
N LYS A 321 18.37 32.50 -5.34
CA LYS A 321 17.06 31.83 -5.36
C LYS A 321 17.00 30.81 -6.51
N GLY A 322 16.13 29.80 -6.39
CA GLY A 322 15.58 29.16 -7.59
C GLY A 322 14.84 27.83 -7.38
N GLY A 323 13.51 27.90 -7.31
CA GLY A 323 12.59 26.94 -7.97
C GLY A 323 12.44 25.53 -7.40
N TYR A 324 11.39 25.32 -6.61
CA TYR A 324 10.75 24.00 -6.43
C TYR A 324 10.15 23.50 -7.76
N PRO A 325 10.36 22.25 -8.21
CA PRO A 325 9.59 21.72 -9.31
C PRO A 325 8.28 21.11 -8.78
N LEU A 326 7.24 21.93 -8.74
CA LEU A 326 5.82 21.53 -8.61
C LEU A 326 5.28 20.72 -9.82
N ALA A 327 6.15 20.28 -10.73
CA ALA A 327 5.78 19.56 -11.96
C ALA A 327 5.54 18.05 -11.75
N ALA A 328 6.10 17.45 -10.69
CA ALA A 328 5.97 16.02 -10.44
C ALA A 328 4.57 15.60 -9.92
N VAL A 329 3.86 16.51 -9.24
CA VAL A 329 2.54 16.23 -8.64
C VAL A 329 1.41 16.35 -9.68
N ALA A 330 1.55 17.24 -10.66
CA ALA A 330 0.54 17.40 -11.72
C ALA A 330 0.54 16.23 -12.71
N GLY A 331 1.71 15.63 -13.00
CA GLY A 331 1.82 14.45 -13.86
C GLY A 331 1.19 13.20 -13.24
N LEU A 332 1.27 13.06 -11.91
CA LEU A 332 0.73 11.90 -11.18
C LEU A 332 -0.81 11.88 -11.16
N LEU A 333 -1.44 13.06 -11.12
CA LEU A 333 -2.90 13.22 -11.15
C LEU A 333 -3.48 13.09 -12.56
N ALA A 334 -2.75 13.51 -13.59
CA ALA A 334 -3.21 13.40 -14.98
C ALA A 334 -3.25 11.94 -15.45
N VAL A 335 -2.29 11.10 -15.05
CA VAL A 335 -2.21 9.69 -15.47
C VAL A 335 -3.22 8.81 -14.73
N THR A 336 -3.48 9.09 -13.44
CA THR A 336 -4.52 8.41 -12.66
C THR A 336 -5.93 8.77 -13.15
N ALA A 337 -6.18 10.04 -13.50
CA ALA A 337 -7.44 10.44 -14.13
C ALA A 337 -7.63 9.80 -15.52
N LEU A 338 -6.56 9.71 -16.34
CA LEU A 338 -6.64 9.07 -17.65
C LEU A 338 -6.96 7.57 -17.53
N TRP A 339 -6.38 6.88 -16.55
CA TRP A 339 -6.65 5.46 -16.28
C TRP A 339 -8.13 5.22 -15.87
N PHE A 340 -8.70 6.08 -15.02
CA PHE A 340 -10.12 5.99 -14.66
C PHE A 340 -11.07 6.28 -15.84
N VAL A 341 -10.71 7.22 -16.72
CA VAL A 341 -11.51 7.54 -17.93
C VAL A 341 -11.49 6.39 -18.94
N PHE A 342 -10.34 5.73 -19.14
CA PHE A 342 -10.25 4.56 -20.03
C PHE A 342 -11.00 3.33 -19.48
N ARG A 343 -11.09 3.19 -18.15
CA ARG A 343 -11.89 2.12 -17.52
C ARG A 343 -13.39 2.35 -17.67
N ARG A 344 -13.85 3.61 -17.64
CA ARG A 344 -15.28 3.96 -17.81
C ARG A 344 -15.78 3.80 -19.25
N LYS A 345 -14.91 3.95 -20.26
CA LYS A 345 -15.27 3.78 -21.68
C LYS A 345 -15.30 2.33 -22.17
N ARG A 346 -14.74 1.36 -21.44
CA ARG A 346 -14.84 -0.08 -21.78
C ARG A 346 -16.04 -0.79 -21.16
N GLY A 347 -16.92 -0.06 -20.45
CA GLY A 347 -18.16 -0.56 -19.87
C GLY A 347 -19.42 -0.04 -20.55
N SER A 348 -19.36 0.30 -21.85
CA SER A 348 -20.54 0.57 -22.66
C SER A 348 -20.36 -0.06 -24.04
N ALA A 349 -20.57 -1.38 -24.07
CA ALA A 349 -21.02 -2.14 -25.24
C ALA A 349 -21.80 -3.34 -24.70
#